data_AF-A0A9E3DXR2-F1
#
_entry.id   AF-A0A9E3DXR2-F1
#
_cell.length_a   1.000
_cell.length_b   1.000
_cell.length_c   1.000
_cell.angle_alpha   90.00
_cell.angle_beta   90.00
_cell.angle_gamma   90.00
#
_symmetry.space_group_name_H-M   'P 1'
#
loop_
_entity.id
_entity.type
_entity.pdbx_description
1 polymer ?
#
loop_
_entity_poly.entity_id
_entity_poly.type
_entity_poly.pdbx_seq_one_letter_code
_entity_poly.pdbx_strand_id
1 'polypeptide(L)'
;MTIDLTDTTTGAIHDALTEARRRMGGPASGMVLTLIIVTDEAEQYDAVRAANQAGREHPSRILAVITRRPKAESRLDAEIRVGVTGPGETILLRMYGPLGEHADSVVAPLLAPDVPVVTWWPDDAPASPHADPLGTVAQRRVTDAAAAEAPRDQLLTLAKAYKPGDTDLAWTRATPWRSLLAATLDQPYPELLSGEVLAEPDNPSADLIAAWLGLRLGVEV
;
A
#
# COMPACT_ATOMS: atom_id res chain seq x y z
N MET A 1 -11.67 -18.24 10.93
CA MET A 1 -12.77 -18.71 10.05
C MET A 1 -12.52 -18.20 8.64
N THR A 2 -12.78 -19.02 7.62
CA THR A 2 -12.68 -18.65 6.19
C THR A 2 -14.02 -18.88 5.50
N ILE A 3 -14.43 -17.96 4.62
CA ILE A 3 -15.65 -18.04 3.82
C ILE A 3 -15.31 -17.71 2.37
N ASP A 4 -15.62 -18.61 1.45
CA ASP A 4 -15.44 -18.41 0.01
C ASP A 4 -16.77 -18.08 -0.67
N LEU A 5 -16.77 -17.04 -1.50
CA LEU A 5 -17.91 -16.56 -2.28
C LEU A 5 -17.50 -16.50 -3.75
N THR A 6 -18.13 -17.31 -4.59
CA THR A 6 -17.87 -17.38 -6.04
C THR A 6 -18.99 -16.67 -6.77
N ASP A 7 -18.66 -15.87 -7.79
CA ASP A 7 -19.61 -15.14 -8.63
C ASP A 7 -20.64 -14.36 -7.78
N THR A 8 -20.10 -13.45 -6.97
CA THR A 8 -20.80 -12.81 -5.86
C THR A 8 -21.03 -11.32 -6.10
N THR A 9 -21.68 -10.67 -5.14
CA THR A 9 -21.90 -9.22 -5.13
C THR A 9 -21.32 -8.59 -3.86
N THR A 10 -21.03 -7.30 -3.92
CA THR A 10 -20.57 -6.53 -2.75
C THR A 10 -21.53 -6.65 -1.56
N GLY A 11 -22.84 -6.71 -1.81
CA GLY A 11 -23.85 -6.92 -0.76
C GLY A 11 -23.71 -8.26 -0.06
N ALA A 12 -23.56 -9.35 -0.84
CA ALA A 12 -23.36 -10.68 -0.28
C ALA A 12 -22.05 -10.80 0.53
N ILE A 13 -20.99 -10.10 0.09
CA ILE A 13 -19.72 -10.02 0.85
C ILE A 13 -19.94 -9.28 2.17
N HIS A 14 -20.64 -8.14 2.15
CA HIS A 14 -20.95 -7.36 3.35
C HIS A 14 -21.79 -8.16 4.37
N ASP A 15 -22.78 -8.91 3.90
CA ASP A 15 -23.63 -9.76 4.73
C ASP A 15 -22.81 -10.91 5.36
N ALA A 16 -21.98 -11.58 4.56
CA ALA A 16 -21.11 -12.65 5.04
C ALA A 16 -20.09 -12.14 6.08
N LEU A 17 -19.52 -10.94 5.87
CA LEU A 17 -18.61 -10.31 6.82
C LEU A 17 -19.32 -9.96 8.14
N THR A 18 -20.55 -9.47 8.07
CA THR A 18 -21.37 -9.13 9.24
C THR A 18 -21.78 -10.37 10.03
N GLU A 19 -22.12 -11.46 9.36
CA GLU A 19 -22.39 -12.75 9.99
C GLU A 19 -21.11 -13.34 10.63
N ALA A 20 -19.96 -13.23 9.95
CA ALA A 20 -18.69 -13.69 10.47
C ALA A 20 -18.31 -13.00 11.79
N ARG A 21 -18.49 -11.68 11.86
CA ARG A 21 -18.29 -10.90 13.10
C ARG A 21 -19.21 -11.35 14.22
N ARG A 22 -20.50 -11.56 13.93
CA ARG A 22 -21.48 -12.02 14.92
C ARG A 22 -21.06 -13.36 15.56
N ARG A 23 -20.59 -14.31 14.75
CA ARG A 23 -20.11 -15.62 15.25
C ARG A 23 -18.87 -15.52 16.14
N MET A 24 -18.02 -14.52 15.91
CA MET A 24 -16.80 -14.29 16.68
C MET A 24 -17.03 -13.50 17.98
N GLY A 25 -18.29 -13.24 18.37
CA GLY A 25 -18.63 -12.62 19.65
C GLY A 25 -18.90 -11.10 19.58
N GLY A 26 -19.08 -10.53 18.39
CA GLY A 26 -19.48 -9.12 18.22
C GLY A 26 -18.60 -8.37 17.22
N PRO A 27 -18.83 -7.05 17.02
CA PRO A 27 -17.94 -6.26 16.18
C PRO A 27 -16.53 -6.34 16.76
N ALA A 28 -15.55 -6.66 15.91
CA ALA A 28 -14.13 -6.53 16.22
C ALA A 28 -13.83 -5.03 16.45
N SER A 29 -14.15 -4.54 17.63
CA SER A 29 -13.84 -3.19 18.08
C SER A 29 -12.34 -3.15 18.40
N GLY A 30 -11.62 -2.24 17.74
CA GLY A 30 -10.17 -2.11 17.88
C GLY A 30 -9.41 -2.01 16.55
N MET A 31 -10.09 -2.06 15.39
CA MET A 31 -9.44 -1.74 14.12
C MET A 31 -8.97 -0.29 14.13
N VAL A 32 -7.74 -0.05 13.65
CA VAL A 32 -7.14 1.29 13.58
C VAL A 32 -7.06 1.83 12.15
N LEU A 33 -7.25 0.98 11.14
CA LEU A 33 -7.28 1.36 9.73
C LEU A 33 -7.96 0.31 8.85
N THR A 34 -8.36 0.76 7.64
CA THR A 34 -8.58 -0.12 6.48
C THR A 34 -7.37 -0.01 5.54
N LEU A 35 -6.73 -1.14 5.23
CA LEU A 35 -5.64 -1.24 4.27
C LEU A 35 -6.17 -1.88 2.98
N ILE A 36 -6.23 -1.09 1.92
CA ILE A 36 -6.48 -1.55 0.56
C ILE A 36 -5.13 -1.92 -0.06
N ILE A 37 -5.01 -3.14 -0.56
CA ILE A 37 -3.82 -3.61 -1.30
C ILE A 37 -4.24 -3.79 -2.74
N VAL A 38 -3.58 -3.13 -3.68
CA VAL A 38 -3.86 -3.23 -5.11
C VAL A 38 -2.77 -4.06 -5.74
N THR A 39 -3.08 -5.27 -6.23
CA THR A 39 -2.08 -6.23 -6.69
C THR A 39 -2.69 -7.17 -7.74
N ASP A 40 -1.87 -8.08 -8.26
CA ASP A 40 -2.31 -9.14 -9.17
C ASP A 40 -2.25 -10.51 -8.48
N GLU A 41 -2.58 -11.56 -9.23
CA GLU A 41 -2.60 -12.90 -8.65
C GLU A 41 -1.21 -13.47 -8.34
N ALA A 42 -0.17 -13.04 -9.05
CA ALA A 42 1.19 -13.53 -8.84
C ALA A 42 1.74 -13.00 -7.51
N GLU A 43 1.52 -11.71 -7.23
CA GLU A 43 2.14 -11.02 -6.09
C GLU A 43 1.25 -10.96 -4.83
N GLN A 44 -0.05 -11.25 -4.93
CA GLN A 44 -0.98 -11.11 -3.80
C GLN A 44 -0.54 -11.86 -2.54
N TYR A 45 0.11 -13.02 -2.68
CA TYR A 45 0.46 -13.84 -1.53
C TYR A 45 1.42 -13.11 -0.60
N ASP A 46 2.48 -12.53 -1.15
CA ASP A 46 3.50 -11.84 -0.38
C ASP A 46 2.98 -10.51 0.17
N ALA A 47 2.21 -9.77 -0.63
CA ALA A 47 1.58 -8.52 -0.19
C ALA A 47 0.59 -8.74 0.98
N VAL A 48 -0.30 -9.75 0.86
CA VAL A 48 -1.26 -10.11 1.91
C VAL A 48 -0.53 -10.66 3.14
N ARG A 49 0.55 -11.42 2.98
CA ARG A 49 1.37 -11.88 4.11
C ARG A 49 1.99 -10.71 4.86
N ALA A 50 2.60 -9.77 4.15
CA ALA A 50 3.20 -8.57 4.74
C ALA A 50 2.17 -7.72 5.50
N ALA A 51 1.00 -7.50 4.89
CA ALA A 51 -0.10 -6.79 5.51
C ALA A 51 -0.63 -7.49 6.77
N ASN A 52 -0.77 -8.82 6.74
CA ASN A 52 -1.17 -9.59 7.92
C ASN A 52 -0.14 -9.50 9.05
N GLN A 53 1.15 -9.50 8.71
CA GLN A 53 2.21 -9.32 9.69
C GLN A 53 2.12 -7.95 10.36
N ALA A 54 1.95 -6.88 9.59
CA ALA A 54 1.72 -5.53 10.12
C ALA A 54 0.42 -5.46 10.96
N GLY A 55 -0.62 -6.18 10.53
CA GLY A 55 -1.91 -6.29 11.21
C GLY A 55 -1.83 -6.85 12.64
N ARG A 56 -0.77 -7.60 12.97
CA ARG A 56 -0.55 -8.12 14.34
C ARG A 56 -0.26 -7.02 15.36
N GLU A 57 0.41 -5.96 14.93
CA GLU A 57 0.71 -4.78 15.76
C GLU A 57 -0.37 -3.71 15.61
N HIS A 58 -0.99 -3.64 14.44
CA HIS A 58 -2.01 -2.66 14.09
C HIS A 58 -3.26 -3.35 13.54
N PRO A 59 -4.21 -3.76 14.42
CA PRO A 59 -5.42 -4.44 13.99
C PRO A 59 -6.12 -3.67 12.88
N SER A 60 -6.33 -4.31 11.73
CA SER A 60 -6.78 -3.64 10.51
C SER A 60 -7.77 -4.49 9.73
N ARG A 61 -8.60 -3.81 8.93
CA ARG A 61 -9.32 -4.46 7.84
C ARG A 61 -8.45 -4.43 6.60
N ILE A 62 -8.05 -5.58 6.10
CA ILE A 62 -7.27 -5.72 4.86
C ILE A 62 -8.24 -6.04 3.73
N LEU A 63 -8.25 -5.21 2.69
CA LEU A 63 -8.99 -5.42 1.44
C LEU A 63 -7.96 -5.61 0.31
N ALA A 64 -7.68 -6.84 -0.07
CA ALA A 64 -6.80 -7.14 -1.19
C ALA A 64 -7.60 -7.14 -2.49
N VAL A 65 -7.43 -6.11 -3.31
CA VAL A 65 -8.01 -5.99 -4.66
C VAL A 65 -7.04 -6.66 -5.63
N ILE A 66 -7.47 -7.80 -6.16
CA ILE A 66 -6.66 -8.67 -7.01
C ILE A 66 -7.26 -8.68 -8.42
N THR A 67 -6.58 -8.04 -9.36
CA THR A 67 -7.04 -8.01 -10.76
C THR A 67 -6.67 -9.31 -11.46
N ARG A 68 -7.64 -9.98 -12.07
CA ARG A 68 -7.43 -11.20 -12.86
C ARG A 68 -8.06 -11.08 -14.23
N ARG A 69 -7.35 -11.57 -15.27
CA ARG A 69 -7.89 -11.75 -16.63
C ARG A 69 -8.76 -10.56 -17.08
N PRO A 70 -8.19 -9.37 -17.29
CA PRO A 70 -8.95 -8.14 -17.59
C PRO A 70 -9.79 -8.22 -18.88
N LYS A 71 -9.51 -9.21 -19.74
CA LYS A 71 -10.26 -9.48 -20.98
C LYS A 71 -11.39 -10.50 -20.83
N ALA A 72 -11.64 -11.01 -19.63
CA ALA A 72 -12.73 -11.95 -19.36
C ALA A 72 -14.07 -11.21 -19.13
N GLU A 73 -15.14 -11.99 -18.92
CA GLU A 73 -16.42 -11.44 -18.46
C GLU A 73 -16.30 -10.89 -17.03
N SER A 74 -17.12 -9.88 -16.72
CA SER A 74 -17.18 -9.28 -15.38
C SER A 74 -17.64 -10.30 -14.35
N ARG A 75 -16.82 -10.52 -13.32
CA ARG A 75 -17.12 -11.40 -12.20
C ARG A 75 -16.37 -10.95 -10.96
N LEU A 76 -16.97 -11.18 -9.81
CA LEU A 76 -16.35 -10.97 -8.50
C LEU A 76 -16.32 -12.29 -7.74
N ASP A 77 -15.13 -12.69 -7.29
CA ASP A 77 -14.99 -13.71 -6.26
C ASP A 77 -14.42 -13.05 -4.99
N ALA A 78 -14.81 -13.56 -3.82
CA ALA A 78 -14.30 -13.09 -2.55
C ALA A 78 -13.94 -14.23 -1.61
N GLU A 79 -12.86 -14.04 -0.86
CA GLU A 79 -12.48 -14.90 0.26
C GLU A 79 -12.37 -14.04 1.51
N ILE A 80 -13.17 -14.35 2.54
CA ILE A 80 -13.21 -13.63 3.80
C ILE A 80 -12.51 -14.47 4.87
N ARG A 81 -11.46 -13.92 5.48
CA ARG A 81 -10.70 -14.53 6.57
C ARG A 81 -10.87 -13.67 7.83
N VAL A 82 -11.44 -14.26 8.87
CA VAL A 82 -11.62 -13.58 10.18
C VAL A 82 -10.91 -14.38 11.26
N GLY A 83 -9.98 -13.73 11.98
CA GLY A 83 -9.25 -14.34 13.10
C GLY A 83 -8.35 -15.52 12.72
N VAL A 84 -7.88 -15.60 11.47
CA VAL A 84 -7.00 -16.68 10.99
C VAL A 84 -5.52 -16.31 11.11
N THR A 85 -5.16 -15.10 10.71
CA THR A 85 -3.77 -14.64 10.53
C THR A 85 -3.34 -13.57 11.54
N GLY A 86 -4.27 -13.09 12.36
CA GLY A 86 -4.06 -12.02 13.33
C GLY A 86 -5.38 -11.42 13.79
N PRO A 87 -5.33 -10.38 14.65
CA PRO A 87 -6.50 -9.57 14.94
C PRO A 87 -6.94 -8.83 13.69
N GLY A 88 -8.24 -8.85 13.38
CA GLY A 88 -8.82 -8.16 12.24
C GLY A 88 -9.45 -9.09 11.19
N GLU A 89 -9.65 -8.53 10.01
CA GLU A 89 -10.40 -9.12 8.90
C GLU A 89 -9.59 -8.96 7.62
N THR A 90 -9.38 -10.04 6.88
CA THR A 90 -8.77 -9.99 5.54
C THR A 90 -9.79 -10.44 4.52
N ILE A 91 -10.05 -9.61 3.51
CA ILE A 91 -10.95 -9.90 2.40
C ILE A 91 -10.13 -9.84 1.12
N LEU A 92 -10.03 -10.97 0.42
CA LEU A 92 -9.41 -11.04 -0.91
C LEU A 92 -10.54 -10.90 -1.94
N LEU A 93 -10.48 -9.86 -2.75
CA LEU A 93 -11.44 -9.53 -3.80
C LEU A 93 -10.80 -9.81 -5.15
N ARG A 94 -11.20 -10.89 -5.81
CA ARG A 94 -10.70 -11.23 -7.15
C ARG A 94 -11.67 -10.68 -8.18
N MET A 95 -11.22 -9.67 -8.91
CA MET A 95 -12.02 -8.95 -9.91
C MET A 95 -11.62 -9.39 -11.31
N TYR A 96 -12.60 -9.78 -12.09
CA TYR A 96 -12.42 -10.22 -13.48
C TYR A 96 -13.04 -9.25 -14.47
N GLY A 97 -12.44 -9.17 -15.66
CA GLY A 97 -12.98 -8.36 -16.74
C GLY A 97 -13.03 -6.86 -16.41
N PRO A 98 -14.00 -6.12 -16.99
CA PRO A 98 -14.20 -4.69 -16.76
C PRO A 98 -14.45 -4.28 -15.30
N LEU A 99 -14.78 -5.22 -14.41
CA LEU A 99 -14.96 -4.93 -12.99
C LEU A 99 -13.66 -4.44 -12.34
N GLY A 100 -12.50 -4.88 -12.82
CA GLY A 100 -11.20 -4.43 -12.31
C GLY A 100 -10.97 -2.93 -12.48
N GLU A 101 -11.62 -2.29 -13.47
CA GLU A 101 -11.55 -0.84 -13.70
C GLU A 101 -12.42 -0.02 -12.74
N HIS A 102 -13.31 -0.69 -11.99
CA HIS A 102 -14.31 -0.08 -11.10
C HIS A 102 -14.18 -0.63 -9.66
N ALA A 103 -12.94 -0.92 -9.25
CA ALA A 103 -12.65 -1.53 -7.95
C ALA A 103 -13.10 -0.66 -6.76
N ASP A 104 -13.08 0.67 -6.91
CA ASP A 104 -13.56 1.64 -5.93
C ASP A 104 -15.02 1.42 -5.55
N SER A 105 -15.87 1.11 -6.54
CA SER A 105 -17.30 0.84 -6.33
C SER A 105 -17.54 -0.45 -5.53
N VAL A 106 -16.64 -1.43 -5.62
CA VAL A 106 -16.68 -2.67 -4.83
C VAL A 106 -16.11 -2.45 -3.43
N VAL A 107 -15.04 -1.65 -3.32
CA VAL A 107 -14.32 -1.42 -2.07
C VAL A 107 -15.06 -0.47 -1.13
N ALA A 108 -15.67 0.61 -1.64
CA ALA A 108 -16.27 1.65 -0.81
C ALA A 108 -17.29 1.13 0.23
N PRO A 109 -18.22 0.20 -0.11
CA PRO A 109 -19.16 -0.36 0.86
C PRO A 109 -18.54 -1.34 1.87
N LEU A 110 -17.30 -1.77 1.64
CA LEU A 110 -16.56 -2.72 2.48
C LEU A 110 -15.57 -2.04 3.43
N LEU A 111 -15.41 -0.72 3.34
CA LEU A 111 -14.57 0.05 4.25
C LEU A 111 -15.04 -0.10 5.70
N ALA A 112 -14.10 -0.16 6.64
CA ALA A 112 -14.47 -0.10 8.04
C ALA A 112 -14.89 1.35 8.39
N PRO A 113 -16.00 1.54 9.14
CA PRO A 113 -16.44 2.88 9.52
C PRO A 113 -15.43 3.53 10.48
N ASP A 114 -15.33 4.86 10.41
CA ASP A 114 -14.61 5.72 11.38
C ASP A 114 -13.11 5.43 11.56
N VAL A 115 -12.48 4.71 10.63
CA VAL A 115 -11.03 4.48 10.61
C VAL A 115 -10.41 5.02 9.33
N PRO A 116 -9.15 5.48 9.36
CA PRO A 116 -8.45 5.91 8.15
C PRO A 116 -8.31 4.77 7.14
N VAL A 117 -8.36 5.13 5.87
CA VAL A 117 -8.15 4.28 4.71
C VAL A 117 -6.77 4.55 4.14
N VAL A 118 -6.02 3.46 3.95
CA VAL A 118 -4.69 3.46 3.33
C VAL A 118 -4.79 2.62 2.07
N THR A 119 -4.39 3.15 0.93
CA THR A 119 -4.21 2.35 -0.31
C THR A 119 -2.74 2.13 -0.54
N TRP A 120 -2.36 0.88 -0.80
CA TRP A 120 -0.98 0.46 -1.02
C TRP A 120 -0.87 -0.28 -2.35
N TRP A 121 0.04 0.21 -3.19
CA TRP A 121 0.54 -0.48 -4.38
C TRP A 121 1.92 -1.05 -4.05
N PRO A 122 2.04 -2.39 -3.86
CA PRO A 122 3.30 -3.05 -3.53
C PRO A 122 4.31 -3.01 -4.68
N ASP A 123 3.82 -2.93 -5.93
CA ASP A 123 4.63 -2.98 -7.14
C ASP A 123 4.37 -1.71 -7.99
N ASP A 124 3.94 -1.87 -9.25
CA ASP A 124 3.62 -0.77 -10.14
C ASP A 124 2.45 0.07 -9.63
N ALA A 125 2.78 1.27 -9.14
CA ALA A 125 1.79 2.26 -8.73
C ALA A 125 1.31 3.07 -9.95
N PRO A 126 0.05 3.53 -9.96
CA PRO A 126 -0.45 4.43 -10.99
C PRO A 126 0.38 5.72 -11.02
N ALA A 127 0.51 6.33 -12.20
CA ALA A 127 1.28 7.56 -12.40
C ALA A 127 0.81 8.74 -11.53
N SER A 128 -0.43 8.69 -11.04
CA SER A 128 -0.99 9.68 -10.10
C SER A 128 -1.81 8.96 -9.03
N PRO A 129 -1.19 8.50 -7.93
CA PRO A 129 -1.87 7.75 -6.88
C PRO A 129 -3.09 8.47 -6.33
N HIS A 130 -3.05 9.79 -6.17
CA HIS A 130 -4.19 10.57 -5.66
C HIS A 130 -5.39 10.64 -6.61
N ALA A 131 -5.20 10.37 -7.90
CA ALA A 131 -6.23 10.42 -8.93
C ALA A 131 -6.77 9.03 -9.29
N ASP A 132 -6.09 7.96 -8.85
CA ASP A 132 -6.58 6.59 -8.99
C ASP A 132 -7.89 6.39 -8.22
N PRO A 133 -8.88 5.66 -8.75
CA PRO A 133 -10.15 5.42 -8.06
C PRO A 133 -9.99 4.92 -6.62
N LEU A 134 -9.07 3.96 -6.38
CA LEU A 134 -8.77 3.46 -5.03
C LEU A 134 -7.89 4.40 -4.22
N GLY A 135 -7.15 5.31 -4.87
CA GLY A 135 -6.42 6.37 -4.20
C GLY A 135 -7.31 7.51 -3.70
N THR A 136 -8.41 7.82 -4.40
CA THR A 136 -9.33 8.90 -4.03
C THR A 136 -10.09 8.64 -2.74
N VAL A 137 -10.35 7.36 -2.41
CA VAL A 137 -11.00 6.96 -1.16
C VAL A 137 -10.04 6.92 0.04
N ALA A 138 -8.73 7.04 -0.21
CA ALA A 138 -7.70 6.88 0.81
C ALA A 138 -7.12 8.21 1.30
N GLN A 139 -6.92 8.32 2.62
CA GLN A 139 -6.21 9.46 3.20
C GLN A 139 -4.69 9.29 3.10
N ARG A 140 -4.21 8.04 3.01
CA ARG A 140 -2.80 7.71 2.78
C ARG A 140 -2.65 6.80 1.58
N ARG A 141 -1.64 7.09 0.76
CA ARG A 141 -1.33 6.36 -0.46
C ARG A 141 0.12 5.93 -0.39
N VAL A 142 0.36 4.63 -0.34
CA VAL A 142 1.68 4.03 -0.17
C VAL A 142 2.10 3.40 -1.49
N THR A 143 3.28 3.76 -1.97
CA THR A 143 3.88 3.20 -3.19
C THR A 143 5.23 2.58 -2.87
N ASP A 144 5.74 1.76 -3.77
CA ASP A 144 7.10 1.25 -3.68
C ASP A 144 7.82 1.33 -5.03
N ALA A 145 8.45 2.48 -5.30
CA ALA A 145 9.21 2.66 -6.53
C ALA A 145 10.34 1.63 -6.70
N ALA A 146 10.89 1.04 -5.63
CA ALA A 146 11.96 0.05 -5.80
C ALA A 146 11.47 -1.32 -6.27
N ALA A 147 10.17 -1.59 -6.15
CA ALA A 147 9.56 -2.84 -6.62
C ALA A 147 9.04 -2.73 -8.07
N ALA A 148 8.99 -1.52 -8.63
CA ALA A 148 8.54 -1.30 -10.01
C ALA A 148 9.56 -1.82 -11.05
N GLU A 149 9.09 -2.12 -12.26
CA GLU A 149 9.94 -2.62 -13.36
C GLU A 149 11.07 -1.63 -13.73
N ALA A 150 10.78 -0.33 -13.65
CA ALA A 150 11.74 0.75 -13.88
C ALA A 150 11.77 1.70 -12.67
N PRO A 151 12.53 1.38 -11.60
CA PRO A 151 12.43 2.06 -10.31
C PRO A 151 12.63 3.57 -10.35
N ARG A 152 13.63 4.01 -11.11
CA ARG A 152 13.97 5.43 -11.23
C ARG A 152 12.90 6.21 -11.99
N ASP A 153 12.40 5.65 -13.09
CA ASP A 153 11.36 6.27 -13.90
C ASP A 153 10.03 6.34 -13.14
N GLN A 154 9.72 5.29 -12.38
CA GLN A 154 8.57 5.27 -11.46
C GLN A 154 8.71 6.38 -10.41
N LEU A 155 9.85 6.48 -9.74
CA LEU A 155 10.09 7.53 -8.74
C LEU A 155 9.93 8.95 -9.33
N LEU A 156 10.51 9.20 -10.50
CA LEU A 156 10.40 10.51 -11.18
C LEU A 156 8.95 10.80 -11.62
N THR A 157 8.19 9.78 -12.00
CA THR A 157 6.78 9.92 -12.35
C THR A 157 5.96 10.27 -11.11
N LEU A 158 6.14 9.54 -10.01
CA LEU A 158 5.48 9.79 -8.73
C LEU A 158 5.80 11.20 -8.20
N ALA A 159 7.06 11.64 -8.32
CA ALA A 159 7.49 12.97 -7.90
C ALA A 159 6.73 14.10 -8.63
N LYS A 160 6.41 13.93 -9.92
CA LYS A 160 5.64 14.92 -10.71
C LYS A 160 4.18 15.00 -10.26
N ALA A 161 3.62 13.91 -9.75
CA ALA A 161 2.21 13.79 -9.38
C ALA A 161 1.94 13.87 -7.87
N TYR A 162 2.99 14.09 -7.07
CA TYR A 162 2.94 14.05 -5.61
C TYR A 162 1.84 14.95 -5.03
N LYS A 163 1.09 14.40 -4.08
CA LYS A 163 0.18 15.13 -3.20
C LYS A 163 0.44 14.78 -1.73
N PRO A 164 0.15 15.71 -0.80
CA PRO A 164 0.13 15.38 0.63
C PRO A 164 -0.70 14.13 0.91
N GLY A 165 -0.12 13.18 1.65
CA GLY A 165 -0.70 11.86 1.93
C GLY A 165 -0.06 10.72 1.12
N ASP A 166 0.71 11.04 0.08
CA ASP A 166 1.54 10.07 -0.65
C ASP A 166 2.82 9.77 0.14
N THR A 167 3.20 8.50 0.20
CA THR A 167 4.44 8.03 0.81
C THR A 167 5.02 6.93 -0.06
N ASP A 168 6.30 7.03 -0.42
CA ASP A 168 7.01 5.94 -1.08
C ASP A 168 7.88 5.15 -0.08
N LEU A 169 7.86 3.83 -0.15
CA LEU A 169 8.62 2.96 0.74
C LEU A 169 10.13 3.03 0.52
N ALA A 170 10.62 3.51 -0.64
CA ALA A 170 12.05 3.78 -0.83
C ALA A 170 12.56 4.84 0.16
N TRP A 171 11.75 5.88 0.42
CA TRP A 171 12.07 6.89 1.42
C TRP A 171 12.09 6.34 2.85
N THR A 172 11.17 5.43 3.14
CA THR A 172 11.10 4.72 4.42
C THR A 172 12.33 3.83 4.61
N ARG A 173 12.73 3.06 3.59
CA ARG A 173 13.94 2.22 3.62
C ARG A 173 15.21 3.03 3.83
N ALA A 174 15.24 4.28 3.37
CA ALA A 174 16.37 5.18 3.56
C ALA A 174 16.49 5.74 5.00
N THR A 175 15.56 5.43 5.92
CA THR A 175 15.58 5.97 7.30
C THR A 175 16.90 5.70 8.04
N PRO A 176 17.48 4.47 8.06
CA PRO A 176 18.74 4.23 8.76
C PRO A 176 19.90 5.05 8.18
N TRP A 177 19.94 5.23 6.85
CA TRP A 177 20.97 6.05 6.18
C TRP A 177 20.84 7.51 6.62
N ARG A 178 19.61 8.05 6.62
CA ARG A 178 19.33 9.41 7.10
C ARG A 178 19.73 9.61 8.55
N SER A 179 19.42 8.65 9.42
CA SER A 179 19.76 8.72 10.84
C SER A 179 21.27 8.77 11.05
N LEU A 180 22.04 7.91 10.38
CA LEU A 180 23.50 7.88 10.51
C LEU A 180 24.18 9.13 9.92
N LEU A 181 23.73 9.58 8.75
CA LEU A 181 24.23 10.81 8.11
C LEU A 181 23.95 12.04 8.98
N ALA A 182 22.72 12.17 9.49
CA ALA A 182 22.35 13.26 10.39
C ALA A 182 23.20 13.21 11.67
N ALA A 183 23.32 12.06 12.33
CA ALA A 183 24.12 11.92 13.54
C ALA A 183 25.61 12.27 13.34
N THR A 184 26.16 11.98 12.16
CA THR A 184 27.53 12.35 11.79
C THR A 184 27.68 13.86 11.64
N LEU A 185 26.71 14.49 10.98
CA LEU A 185 26.63 15.94 10.76
C LEU A 185 26.11 16.71 11.98
N ASP A 186 25.72 16.05 13.07
CA ASP A 186 25.42 16.71 14.34
C ASP A 186 26.69 16.97 15.16
N GLN A 187 27.83 16.35 14.80
CA GLN A 187 29.15 16.63 15.39
C GLN A 187 29.81 17.83 14.71
N PRO A 188 30.86 18.46 15.27
CA PRO A 188 31.61 19.48 14.55
C PRO A 188 32.24 18.94 13.25
N TYR A 189 31.92 19.56 12.11
CA TYR A 189 32.51 19.26 10.80
C TYR A 189 33.06 20.55 10.15
N PRO A 190 34.10 20.44 9.29
CA PRO A 190 34.57 21.56 8.47
C PRO A 190 33.52 21.92 7.41
N GLU A 191 33.71 23.05 6.72
CA GLU A 191 32.86 23.43 5.59
C GLU A 191 32.73 22.30 4.55
N LEU A 192 31.49 21.99 4.16
CA LEU A 192 31.18 21.00 3.15
C LEU A 192 31.19 21.68 1.78
N LEU A 193 31.89 21.08 0.82
CA LEU A 193 31.99 21.61 -0.55
C LEU A 193 31.06 20.89 -1.53
N SER A 194 30.97 19.57 -1.41
CA SER A 194 30.10 18.72 -2.22
C SER A 194 29.90 17.35 -1.53
N GLY A 195 28.95 16.56 -2.03
CA GLY A 195 28.74 15.15 -1.68
C GLY A 195 28.69 14.26 -2.91
N GLU A 196 28.67 12.94 -2.69
CA GLU A 196 28.37 11.94 -3.72
C GLU A 196 27.70 10.75 -3.01
N VAL A 197 26.65 10.20 -3.62
CA VAL A 197 25.96 9.00 -3.13
C VAL A 197 26.17 7.87 -4.13
N LEU A 198 26.88 6.83 -3.71
CA LEU A 198 27.14 5.64 -4.52
C LEU A 198 26.24 4.48 -4.06
N ALA A 199 25.55 3.86 -5.00
CA ALA A 199 24.71 2.69 -4.79
C ALA A 199 24.65 1.83 -6.06
N GLU A 200 23.97 0.69 -5.97
CA GLU A 200 23.63 -0.11 -7.15
C GLU A 200 22.79 0.70 -8.15
N PRO A 201 22.86 0.37 -9.45
CA PRO A 201 21.99 0.98 -10.46
C PRO A 201 20.50 0.89 -10.06
N ASP A 202 19.73 1.89 -10.48
CA ASP A 202 18.27 1.95 -10.27
C ASP A 202 17.82 1.83 -8.81
N ASN A 203 18.60 2.40 -7.88
CA ASN A 203 18.27 2.46 -6.46
C ASN A 203 17.55 3.78 -6.09
N PRO A 204 16.21 3.81 -6.01
CA PRO A 204 15.47 5.04 -5.71
C PRO A 204 15.75 5.60 -4.31
N SER A 205 16.16 4.76 -3.35
CA SER A 205 16.55 5.24 -2.02
C SER A 205 17.81 6.08 -2.08
N ALA A 206 18.78 5.71 -2.93
CA ALA A 206 20.01 6.48 -3.14
C ALA A 206 19.73 7.84 -3.79
N ASP A 207 18.91 7.86 -4.85
CA ASP A 207 18.46 9.10 -5.50
C ASP A 207 17.78 10.04 -4.50
N LEU A 208 16.89 9.50 -3.65
CA LEU A 208 16.21 10.28 -2.61
C LEU A 208 17.16 10.81 -1.53
N ILE A 209 18.19 10.05 -1.16
CA ILE A 209 19.21 10.50 -0.19
C ILE A 209 20.07 11.61 -0.78
N ALA A 210 20.51 11.48 -2.04
CA ALA A 210 21.27 12.53 -2.72
C ALA A 210 20.48 13.84 -2.78
N ALA A 211 19.22 13.76 -3.23
CA ALA A 211 18.32 14.92 -3.26
C ALA A 211 18.09 15.51 -1.86
N TRP A 212 17.88 14.68 -0.84
CA TRP A 212 17.71 15.13 0.54
C TRP A 212 18.94 15.85 1.08
N LEU A 213 20.14 15.28 0.88
CA LEU A 213 21.40 15.89 1.32
C LEU A 213 21.63 17.23 0.61
N GLY A 214 21.46 17.29 -0.71
CA GLY A 214 21.60 18.54 -1.46
C GLY A 214 20.64 19.63 -0.95
N LEU A 215 19.39 19.28 -0.69
CA LEU A 215 18.39 20.21 -0.12
C LEU A 215 18.73 20.67 1.30
N ARG A 216 19.30 19.80 2.14
CA ARG A 216 19.59 20.12 3.56
C ARG A 216 20.92 20.84 3.75
N LEU A 217 21.91 20.54 2.93
CA LEU A 217 23.26 21.08 3.03
C LEU A 217 23.49 22.31 2.14
N GLY A 218 22.69 22.47 1.08
CA GLY A 218 22.84 23.57 0.13
C GLY A 218 24.08 23.46 -0.76
N VAL A 219 24.64 22.25 -0.89
CA VAL A 219 25.78 21.92 -1.76
C VAL A 219 25.35 20.92 -2.84
N GLU A 220 26.15 20.81 -3.89
CA GLU A 220 25.97 19.76 -4.91
C GLU A 220 26.26 18.38 -4.29
N VAL A 221 25.38 17.42 -4.56
CA VAL A 221 25.45 16.03 -4.06
C VAL A 221 25.09 15.07 -5.18
#